data_AF-A0A0G4NHT9-F1
#
_entry.id   AF-A0A0G4NHT9-F1
#
_cell.length_a   1.000
_cell.length_b   1.000
_cell.length_c   1.000
_cell.angle_alpha   90.00
_cell.angle_beta   90.00
_cell.angle_gamma   90.00
#
_symmetry.space_group_name_H-M   'P 1'
#
loop_
_entity.id
_entity.type
_entity.pdbx_description
1 polymer ?
#
loop_
_entity_poly.entity_id
_entity_poly.type
_entity_poly.pdbx_seq_one_letter_code
_entity_poly.pdbx_strand_id
1 'polypeptide(L)'
;MSDKADPNGFPKFAVPVDALGVILGYTPRKNPEVSPVGSARFFPIGPTCVEKQLGVNNRISAIRGYFQSVRLGTGRALLNVNVTSGIFRTAVSVADLCRWANIAQYGGSNPPDPGTT
;
A
#
# COMPACT_ATOMS: atom_id res chain seq x y z
N MET A 1 30.99 12.16 14.85
CA MET A 1 31.04 12.39 13.40
C MET A 1 31.49 11.08 12.78
N SER A 2 30.59 10.27 12.22
CA SER A 2 30.97 8.96 11.65
C SER A 2 31.86 9.17 10.43
N ASP A 3 33.05 8.59 10.47
CA ASP A 3 33.97 8.58 9.35
C ASP A 3 33.37 7.74 8.20
N LYS A 4 33.15 8.37 7.05
CA LYS A 4 32.63 7.68 5.85
C LYS A 4 33.66 6.76 5.21
N ALA A 5 34.94 6.91 5.58
CA ALA A 5 36.02 6.03 5.15
C ALA A 5 36.10 4.74 5.99
N ASP A 6 35.46 4.68 7.17
CA ASP A 6 35.47 3.49 8.03
C ASP A 6 34.88 2.28 7.27
N PRO A 7 35.69 1.23 7.03
CA PRO A 7 35.23 0.02 6.35
C PRO A 7 34.22 -0.79 7.18
N ASN A 8 34.08 -0.53 8.49
CA ASN A 8 33.17 -1.27 9.37
C ASN A 8 31.82 -0.58 9.58
N GLY A 9 31.69 0.70 9.18
CA GLY A 9 30.46 1.49 9.27
C GLY A 9 29.50 1.26 8.11
N PHE A 10 28.82 0.10 8.08
CA PHE A 10 27.73 -0.16 7.13
C PHE A 10 26.36 0.15 7.76
N PRO A 11 25.40 0.75 7.02
CA PRO A 11 25.44 1.14 5.61
C PRO A 11 26.04 2.54 5.40
N LYS A 12 26.95 2.66 4.42
CA LYS A 12 27.51 3.96 4.01
C LYS A 12 26.40 4.83 3.39
N PHE A 13 26.32 6.09 3.83
CA PHE A 13 25.34 7.08 3.34
C PHE A 13 23.85 6.72 3.57
N ALA A 14 23.54 5.98 4.65
CA ALA A 14 22.15 5.62 4.99
C ALA A 14 21.20 6.83 5.01
N VAL A 15 21.60 7.94 5.66
CA VAL A 15 20.76 9.15 5.76
C VAL A 15 20.49 9.79 4.38
N PRO A 16 21.48 10.04 3.50
CA PRO A 16 21.21 10.49 2.14
C PRO A 16 20.33 9.55 1.31
N VAL A 17 20.54 8.24 1.41
CA VAL A 17 19.76 7.24 0.66
C VAL A 17 18.30 7.24 1.12
N ASP A 18 18.07 7.31 2.43
CA ASP A 18 16.72 7.40 3.00
C ASP A 18 16.03 8.71 2.60
N ALA A 19 16.75 9.84 2.68
CA ALA A 19 16.23 11.13 2.23
C ALA A 19 15.80 11.12 0.75
N LEU A 20 16.60 10.49 -0.13
CA LEU A 20 16.22 10.30 -1.53
C LEU A 20 14.97 9.42 -1.67
N GLY A 21 14.85 8.36 -0.86
CA GLY A 21 13.66 7.52 -0.81
C GLY A 21 12.39 8.31 -0.43
N VAL A 22 12.50 9.20 0.56
CA VAL A 22 11.39 10.09 0.97
C VAL A 22 11.02 11.06 -0.13
N ILE A 23 12.01 11.73 -0.75
CA ILE A 23 11.78 12.71 -1.83
C ILE A 23 11.12 12.04 -3.05
N LEU A 24 11.64 10.92 -3.52
CA LEU A 24 11.09 10.21 -4.67
C LEU A 24 9.73 9.56 -4.36
N GLY A 25 9.48 9.21 -3.10
CA GLY A 25 8.20 8.73 -2.62
C GLY A 25 7.15 9.82 -2.36
N TYR A 26 7.50 11.11 -2.41
CA TYR A 26 6.59 12.20 -2.01
C TYR A 26 5.34 12.28 -2.88
N THR A 27 5.51 12.31 -4.20
CA THR A 27 4.40 12.47 -5.16
C THR A 27 3.32 11.40 -4.98
N PRO A 28 3.62 10.08 -4.98
CA PRO A 28 2.59 9.07 -4.75
C PRO A 28 2.03 9.07 -3.33
N ARG A 29 2.77 9.54 -2.29
CA ARG A 29 2.24 9.68 -0.93
C ARG A 29 1.23 10.82 -0.79
N LYS A 30 1.40 11.89 -1.57
CA LYS A 30 0.49 13.05 -1.56
C LYS A 30 -0.79 12.78 -2.36
N ASN A 31 -0.76 11.83 -3.29
CA ASN A 31 -1.90 11.55 -4.14
C ASN A 31 -3.00 10.81 -3.35
N PRO A 32 -4.22 11.37 -3.19
CA PRO A 32 -5.32 10.71 -2.49
C PRO A 32 -5.82 9.44 -3.20
N GLU A 33 -5.52 9.28 -4.48
CA GLU A 33 -5.86 8.11 -5.28
C GLU A 33 -4.82 6.98 -5.19
N VAL A 34 -3.80 7.13 -4.34
CA VAL A 34 -2.77 6.12 -4.13
C VAL A 34 -2.69 5.77 -2.66
N SER A 35 -2.80 4.48 -2.35
CA SER A 35 -2.58 3.95 -1.01
C SER A 35 -1.11 3.53 -0.85
N PRO A 36 -0.33 4.24 -0.03
CA PRO A 36 1.00 3.79 0.35
C PRO A 36 0.92 2.68 1.40
N VAL A 37 1.59 1.55 1.16
CA VAL A 37 1.68 0.43 2.11
C VAL A 37 3.12 0.24 2.54
N GLY A 38 3.39 0.49 3.82
CA GLY A 38 4.75 0.49 4.37
C GLY A 38 5.60 1.65 3.82
N SER A 39 6.91 1.41 3.71
CA SER A 39 7.88 2.47 3.35
C SER A 39 8.02 2.69 1.83
N ALA A 40 7.63 1.72 1.00
CA ALA A 40 8.13 1.65 -0.38
C ALA A 40 7.12 1.11 -1.41
N ARG A 41 5.90 0.72 -1.00
CA ARG A 41 4.89 0.19 -1.93
C ARG A 41 3.74 1.16 -2.11
N PHE A 42 3.27 1.28 -3.34
CA PHE A 42 2.26 2.24 -3.75
C PHE A 42 1.23 1.53 -4.63
N PHE A 43 -0.03 1.64 -4.24
CA PHE A 43 -1.15 0.97 -4.90
C PHE A 43 -2.19 2.02 -5.33
N PRO A 44 -2.47 2.19 -6.62
CA PRO A 44 -3.58 3.02 -7.08
C PRO A 44 -4.91 2.48 -6.54
N ILE A 45 -5.71 3.33 -5.92
CA ILE A 45 -7.05 3.04 -5.40
C ILE A 45 -8.13 3.92 -6.05
N GLY A 46 -7.73 4.87 -6.91
CA GLY A 46 -8.64 5.70 -7.69
C GLY A 46 -9.12 5.05 -9.01
N PRO A 47 -9.64 5.86 -9.95
CA PRO A 47 -10.21 5.36 -11.21
C PRO A 47 -9.24 4.57 -12.10
N THR A 48 -7.94 4.78 -11.92
CA THR A 48 -6.87 4.09 -12.66
C THR A 48 -6.46 2.75 -12.03
N CYS A 49 -7.13 2.33 -10.95
CA CYS A 49 -6.88 1.08 -10.26
C CYS A 49 -7.05 -0.12 -11.20
N VAL A 50 -6.04 -0.98 -11.25
CA VAL A 50 -6.13 -2.30 -11.88
C VAL A 50 -6.32 -3.33 -10.77
N GLU A 51 -7.57 -3.73 -10.59
CA GLU A 51 -8.02 -4.62 -9.53
C GLU A 51 -8.54 -5.94 -10.09
N LYS A 52 -8.27 -7.02 -9.36
CA LYS A 52 -8.90 -8.32 -9.60
C LYS A 52 -9.54 -8.80 -8.32
N GLN A 53 -10.85 -9.01 -8.37
CA GLN A 53 -11.59 -9.58 -7.27
C GLN A 53 -11.15 -11.04 -7.00
N LEU A 54 -11.01 -11.39 -5.73
CA LEU A 54 -10.59 -12.72 -5.29
C LEU A 54 -11.63 -13.36 -4.36
N GLY A 55 -11.74 -14.69 -4.43
CA GLY A 55 -12.61 -15.50 -3.55
C GLY A 55 -14.08 -15.55 -3.98
N VAL A 56 -14.87 -16.32 -3.24
CA VAL A 56 -16.27 -16.66 -3.58
C VAL A 56 -17.25 -15.51 -3.32
N ASN A 57 -16.90 -14.57 -2.44
CA ASN A 57 -17.81 -13.51 -1.96
C ASN A 57 -17.33 -12.09 -2.27
N ASN A 58 -16.30 -11.92 -3.11
CA ASN A 58 -15.80 -10.61 -3.50
C ASN A 58 -15.46 -9.65 -2.32
N ARG A 59 -14.94 -10.21 -1.21
CA ARG A 59 -14.58 -9.45 0.01
C ARG A 59 -13.12 -9.01 0.06
N ILE A 60 -12.30 -9.61 -0.80
CA ILE A 60 -10.88 -9.31 -0.94
C ILE A 60 -10.54 -9.17 -2.41
N SER A 61 -9.61 -8.28 -2.71
CA SER A 61 -9.17 -8.01 -4.06
C SER A 61 -7.66 -7.87 -4.13
N ALA A 62 -7.10 -8.26 -5.27
CA ALA A 62 -5.71 -7.99 -5.60
C ALA A 62 -5.65 -6.69 -6.40
N ILE A 63 -4.96 -5.70 -5.86
CA ILE A 63 -4.68 -4.44 -6.54
C ILE A 63 -3.23 -4.47 -7.04
N ARG A 64 -3.04 -4.17 -8.32
CA ARG A 64 -1.71 -4.01 -8.90
C ARG A 64 -1.12 -2.67 -8.46
N GLY A 65 0.09 -2.69 -7.96
CA GLY A 65 0.88 -1.51 -7.62
C GLY A 65 2.35 -1.69 -7.99
N TYR A 66 3.20 -0.91 -7.34
CA TYR A 66 4.64 -1.02 -7.50
C TYR A 66 5.37 -0.83 -6.17
N PHE A 67 6.53 -1.46 -6.07
CA PHE A 67 7.53 -1.21 -5.05
C PHE A 67 8.61 -0.30 -5.64
N GLN A 68 9.07 0.70 -4.89
CA GLN A 68 10.21 1.54 -5.26
C GLN A 68 11.24 1.65 -4.12
N SER A 69 12.53 1.69 -4.47
CA SER A 69 13.61 1.87 -3.50
C SER A 69 14.81 2.53 -4.14
N VAL A 70 15.55 3.33 -3.37
CA VAL A 70 16.83 3.90 -3.80
C VAL A 70 17.95 2.98 -3.34
N ARG A 71 18.87 2.66 -4.25
CA ARG A 71 20.06 1.85 -3.98
C ARG A 71 21.30 2.57 -4.49
N LEU A 72 22.43 2.39 -3.83
CA LEU A 72 23.72 2.86 -4.35
C LEU A 72 24.26 1.84 -5.34
N GLY A 73 24.70 2.32 -6.50
CA GLY A 73 25.52 1.58 -7.45
C GLY A 73 26.87 2.27 -7.63
N THR A 74 27.75 1.70 -8.45
CA THR A 74 29.07 2.29 -8.73
C THR A 74 28.91 3.64 -9.43
N GLY A 75 29.25 4.72 -8.72
CA GLY A 75 29.23 6.10 -9.23
C GLY A 75 27.85 6.74 -9.40
N ARG A 76 26.76 6.10 -8.95
CA ARG A 76 25.39 6.62 -9.14
C ARG A 76 24.39 6.05 -8.14
N ALA A 77 23.27 6.76 -7.95
CA ALA A 77 22.08 6.22 -7.31
C ALA A 77 21.21 5.49 -8.35
N LEU A 78 20.60 4.39 -7.94
CA LEU A 78 19.68 3.57 -8.73
C LEU A 78 18.29 3.63 -8.10
N LEU A 79 17.28 3.89 -8.91
CA LEU A 79 15.89 3.74 -8.52
C LEU A 79 15.40 2.35 -8.96
N ASN A 80 15.21 1.46 -8.00
CA ASN A 80 14.68 0.12 -8.23
C ASN A 80 13.15 0.17 -8.15
N VAL A 81 12.46 -0.14 -9.25
CA VAL A 81 11.00 -0.16 -9.37
C VAL A 81 10.54 -1.53 -9.85
N ASN A 82 9.65 -2.18 -9.08
CA ASN A 82 9.10 -3.49 -9.43
C ASN A 82 7.58 -3.48 -9.34
N VAL A 83 6.91 -4.11 -10.31
CA VAL A 83 5.47 -4.35 -10.23
C VAL A 83 5.19 -5.34 -9.10
N THR A 84 4.15 -5.09 -8.33
CA THR A 84 3.71 -5.98 -7.24
C THR A 84 2.18 -5.98 -7.15
N SER A 85 1.60 -6.98 -6.50
CA SER A 85 0.17 -7.04 -6.23
C SER A 85 -0.05 -7.11 -4.72
N GLY A 86 -0.93 -6.27 -4.20
CA GLY A 86 -1.31 -6.23 -2.80
C GLY A 86 -2.73 -6.74 -2.62
N ILE A 87 -3.00 -7.42 -1.50
CA ILE A 87 -4.35 -7.87 -1.16
C ILE A 87 -5.02 -6.80 -0.29
N PHE A 88 -6.17 -6.31 -0.76
CA PHE A 88 -6.98 -5.31 -0.08
C PHE A 88 -8.34 -5.90 0.28
N ARG A 89 -8.96 -5.35 1.31
CA ARG A 89 -10.35 -5.66 1.66
C ARG A 89 -11.26 -4.69 0.93
N THR A 90 -12.41 -5.16 0.48
CA THR A 90 -13.45 -4.33 -0.12
C THR A 90 -13.88 -3.25 0.88
N ALA A 91 -13.94 -2.00 0.43
CA ALA A 91 -14.42 -0.89 1.24
C ALA A 91 -15.92 -1.06 1.52
N VAL A 92 -16.28 -1.15 2.80
CA VAL A 92 -17.66 -1.29 3.26
C VAL A 92 -17.90 -0.54 4.55
N SER A 93 -19.16 -0.21 4.83
CA SER A 93 -19.53 0.33 6.13
C SER A 93 -19.29 -0.71 7.23
N VAL A 94 -18.99 -0.24 8.44
CA VAL A 94 -18.84 -1.13 9.61
C VAL A 94 -20.11 -1.96 9.84
N ALA A 95 -21.28 -1.38 9.58
CA ALA A 95 -22.55 -2.07 9.70
C ALA A 95 -22.64 -3.26 8.72
N ASP A 96 -22.28 -3.07 7.45
CA ASP A 96 -22.24 -4.15 6.45
C ASP A 96 -21.19 -5.20 6.80
N LEU A 97 -20.02 -4.77 7.30
CA LEU A 97 -18.97 -5.68 7.76
C LEU A 97 -19.44 -6.58 8.92
N CYS A 98 -20.15 -6.02 9.90
CA CYS A 98 -20.74 -6.80 11.00
C CYS A 98 -21.78 -7.79 10.47
N ARG A 99 -22.63 -7.38 9.52
CA ARG A 99 -23.59 -8.29 8.87
C ARG A 99 -22.88 -9.42 8.11
N TRP A 100 -21.82 -9.11 7.36
CA TRP A 100 -21.01 -10.10 6.65
C TRP A 100 -20.31 -11.12 7.56
N ALA A 101 -20.00 -10.70 8.78
CA ALA A 101 -19.38 -11.52 9.82
C ALA A 101 -20.41 -12.27 10.69
N ASN A 102 -21.71 -12.10 10.41
CA ASN A 102 -22.82 -12.64 11.20
C ASN A 102 -22.72 -12.28 12.70
N ILE A 103 -22.19 -11.08 12.99
CA ILE A 103 -22.13 -10.53 14.34
C ILE A 103 -23.47 -9.83 14.57
N ALA A 104 -24.25 -10.34 15.52
CA ALA A 104 -25.51 -9.71 15.91
C ALA A 104 -25.28 -8.24 16.30
N GLN A 105 -25.93 -7.31 15.59
CA GLN A 105 -25.95 -5.92 16.01
C GLN A 105 -26.74 -5.86 17.32
N TYR A 106 -26.07 -5.57 18.44
CA TYR A 106 -26.76 -5.31 19.70
C TYR A 106 -27.74 -4.14 19.48
N GLY A 107 -29.04 -4.43 19.42
CA GLY A 107 -30.12 -3.43 19.44
C GLY A 107 -30.75 -3.00 18.10
N GLY A 108 -30.51 -3.68 16.97
CA GLY A 108 -31.11 -3.29 15.68
C GLY A 108 -31.81 -4.44 14.96
N SER A 109 -33.06 -4.24 14.51
CA SER A 109 -33.70 -5.10 13.50
C SER A 109 -32.97 -4.95 12.17
N ASN A 110 -32.59 -6.06 11.54
CA ASN A 110 -31.90 -6.04 10.24
C ASN A 110 -32.72 -5.26 9.20
N PRO A 111 -32.18 -4.19 8.59
CA PRO A 111 -32.78 -3.61 7.39
C PRO A 111 -32.66 -4.60 6.21
N PRO A 112 -33.58 -4.56 5.23
CA PRO A 112 -33.63 -5.50 4.12
C PRO A 112 -32.39 -5.42 3.21
N ASP A 113 -32.05 -6.56 2.61
CA ASP A 113 -30.87 -6.79 1.77
C ASP A 113 -30.91 -5.89 0.50
N PRO A 114 -29.86 -5.10 0.20
CA PRO A 114 -29.84 -4.16 -0.94
C PRO A 114 -29.87 -4.81 -2.35
N GLY A 115 -30.14 -6.11 -2.45
CA GLY A 115 -30.24 -6.86 -3.71
C GLY A 115 -31.63 -7.39 -4.06
N THR A 116 -32.69 -6.95 -3.37
CA THR A 116 -34.09 -7.30 -3.68
C THR A 116 -34.91 -6.09 -4.09
N THR A 117 -34.55 -5.50 -5.24
CA THR A 117 -35.44 -4.70 -6.11
C THR A 117 -34.99 -4.86 -7.54
#